data_AF-W0EHY6-F1
#
_entry.id   AF-W0EHY6-F1
#
_cell.length_a   1.000
_cell.length_b   1.000
_cell.length_c   1.000
_cell.angle_alpha   90.00
_cell.angle_beta   90.00
_cell.angle_gamma   90.00
#
_symmetry.space_group_name_H-M   'P 1'
#
loop_
_entity.id
_entity.type
_entity.pdbx_description
1 polymer ?
#
loop_
_entity_poly.entity_id
_entity_poly.type
_entity_poly.pdbx_seq_one_letter_code
_entity_poly.pdbx_strand_id
1 'polypeptide(L)'
;MNNVINMVDEIQNYVFDFNIKPAMDMASKLIEELILLSTKLNVSSLNKLMGILNLINIALGSKDYLLYNDILQYELKPFLETEGNV
;
A
#
# COMPACT_ATOMS: atom_id res chain seq x y z
N MET A 1 -8.35 -4.49 8.83
CA MET A 1 -8.03 -4.62 7.38
C MET A 1 -8.88 -3.74 6.48
N ASN A 2 -10.21 -3.73 6.59
CA ASN A 2 -11.08 -2.98 5.66
C ASN A 2 -10.73 -1.50 5.53
N ASN A 3 -10.33 -0.84 6.64
CA ASN A 3 -9.87 0.55 6.59
C ASN A 3 -8.63 0.72 5.69
N VAL A 4 -7.62 -0.16 5.81
CA VAL A 4 -6.38 -0.10 5.01
C VAL A 4 -6.65 -0.34 3.52
N ILE A 5 -7.57 -1.26 3.21
CA ILE A 5 -7.99 -1.53 1.83
C ILE A 5 -8.72 -0.31 1.23
N ASN A 6 -9.61 0.34 1.98
CA ASN A 6 -10.26 1.56 1.50
C ASN A 6 -9.27 2.69 1.25
N MET A 7 -8.21 2.80 2.07
CA MET A 7 -7.14 3.77 1.84
C MET A 7 -6.40 3.51 0.53
N VAL A 8 -6.18 2.24 0.17
CA VAL A 8 -5.64 1.87 -1.14
C VAL A 8 -6.54 2.41 -2.24
N ASP A 9 -7.83 2.11 -2.21
CA ASP A 9 -8.78 2.53 -3.25
C ASP A 9 -8.83 4.08 -3.37
N GLU A 10 -8.79 4.80 -2.26
CA GLU A 10 -8.74 6.27 -2.26
C GLU A 10 -7.46 6.81 -2.90
N ILE A 11 -6.29 6.23 -2.58
CA ILE A 11 -5.02 6.63 -3.18
C ILE A 11 -5.05 6.42 -4.71
N GLN A 12 -5.56 5.28 -5.16
CA GLN A 12 -5.65 4.97 -6.58
C GLN A 12 -6.53 5.97 -7.32
N ASN A 13 -7.68 6.33 -6.74
CA ASN A 13 -8.56 7.36 -7.29
C ASN A 13 -7.84 8.71 -7.40
N TYR A 14 -7.11 9.13 -6.36
CA TYR A 14 -6.31 10.37 -6.43
C TYR A 14 -5.24 10.31 -7.52
N VAL A 15 -4.56 9.18 -7.71
CA VAL A 15 -3.56 9.01 -8.77
C VAL A 15 -4.20 9.07 -10.16
N PHE A 16 -5.33 8.38 -10.36
CA PHE A 16 -6.07 8.40 -11.63
C PHE A 16 -6.59 9.80 -11.97
N ASP A 17 -7.04 10.56 -10.97
CA ASP A 17 -7.49 11.95 -11.13
C ASP A 17 -6.33 12.96 -11.20
N PHE A 18 -5.07 12.51 -11.26
CA PHE A 18 -3.86 13.33 -11.23
C PHE A 18 -3.72 14.24 -9.98
N ASN A 19 -4.43 13.91 -8.90
CA ASN A 19 -4.38 14.57 -7.60
C ASN A 19 -3.22 14.03 -6.75
N ILE A 20 -1.99 14.21 -7.23
CA ILE A 20 -0.79 13.57 -6.66
C ILE A 20 -0.50 13.97 -5.21
N LYS A 21 -0.69 15.24 -4.83
CA LYS A 21 -0.41 15.68 -3.45
C LYS A 21 -1.31 14.97 -2.42
N PRO A 22 -2.65 14.99 -2.56
CA PRO A 22 -3.53 14.17 -1.73
C PRO A 22 -3.17 12.68 -1.72
N ALA A 23 -2.80 12.11 -2.87
CA ALA A 23 -2.35 10.71 -2.94
C ALA A 23 -1.14 10.45 -2.03
N MET A 24 -0.14 11.34 -2.04
CA MET A 24 1.07 11.19 -1.22
C MET A 24 0.82 11.42 0.28
N ASP A 25 -0.06 12.37 0.61
CA ASP A 25 -0.49 12.61 2.00
C ASP A 25 -1.21 11.36 2.56
N MET A 26 -2.03 10.71 1.73
CA MET A 26 -2.72 9.47 2.11
C MET A 26 -1.79 8.25 2.12
N ALA A 27 -0.82 8.18 1.20
CA ALA A 27 0.20 7.14 1.17
C ALA A 27 1.04 7.12 2.45
N SER A 28 1.38 8.29 2.99
CA SER A 28 2.09 8.39 4.28
C SER A 28 1.29 7.75 5.42
N LYS A 29 -0.01 8.04 5.50
CA LYS A 29 -0.91 7.43 6.49
C LYS A 29 -1.05 5.92 6.29
N LEU A 30 -1.13 5.47 5.03
CA LEU A 30 -1.19 4.05 4.71
C LEU A 30 0.06 3.33 5.25
N ILE A 31 1.25 3.92 5.07
CA ILE A 31 2.50 3.34 5.59
C ILE A 31 2.47 3.24 7.12
N GLU A 32 1.98 4.25 7.83
CA GLU A 32 1.82 4.22 9.30
C GLU A 32 0.92 3.05 9.75
N GLU A 33 -0.22 2.87 9.10
CA GLU A 33 -1.14 1.76 9.39
C GLU A 33 -0.51 0.39 9.08
N LEU A 34 0.27 0.28 7.99
CA LEU A 34 0.98 -0.96 7.65
C LEU A 34 2.06 -1.30 8.68
N ILE A 35 2.76 -0.31 9.25
CA ILE A 35 3.72 -0.53 10.34
C ILE A 35 3.01 -1.05 11.59
N LEU A 36 1.85 -0.51 11.94
CA LEU A 36 1.06 -1.02 13.07
C LEU A 36 0.61 -2.46 12.82
N LEU A 37 0.15 -2.76 11.61
CA LEU A 37 -0.26 -4.10 11.19
C LEU A 37 0.90 -5.10 11.25
N SER A 38 2.11 -4.66 10.89
CA SER A 38 3.31 -5.51 10.85
C SER A 38 3.65 -6.14 12.20
N THR A 39 3.25 -5.51 13.31
CA THR A 39 3.46 -6.03 14.68
C THR A 39 2.69 -7.32 14.99
N LYS A 40 1.65 -7.61 14.20
CA LYS A 40 0.78 -8.78 14.38
C LYS A 40 1.04 -9.89 13.35
N LEU A 41 1.94 -9.65 12.40
CA LEU A 41 2.25 -10.60 11.35
C LEU A 41 3.27 -11.64 11.82
N ASN A 42 3.15 -12.85 11.27
CA ASN A 42 4.22 -13.83 11.37
C ASN A 42 5.43 -13.40 10.51
N VAL A 43 6.59 -14.04 10.72
CA VAL A 43 7.84 -13.69 10.02
C VAL A 43 7.72 -13.79 8.50
N SER A 44 6.98 -14.78 7.98
CA SER A 44 6.80 -14.97 6.53
C SER A 44 5.97 -13.84 5.92
N SER A 45 4.81 -13.52 6.53
CA SER A 45 3.94 -12.42 6.09
C SER A 45 4.61 -11.06 6.24
N LEU A 46 5.40 -10.86 7.30
CA LEU A 46 6.20 -9.65 7.50
C LEU A 46 7.23 -9.46 6.37
N ASN A 47 7.98 -10.51 6.03
CA ASN A 47 8.95 -10.45 4.93
C ASN A 47 8.27 -10.12 3.59
N LYS A 48 7.07 -10.67 3.34
CA LYS A 48 6.28 -10.35 2.16
C LYS A 48 5.86 -8.88 2.14
N LEU A 49 5.33 -8.36 3.26
CA LEU A 49 4.97 -6.94 3.39
C LEU A 49 6.18 -6.03 3.15
N MET A 50 7.34 -6.35 3.72
CA MET A 50 8.57 -5.58 3.50
C MET A 50 8.99 -5.55 2.02
N GLY A 51 8.80 -6.65 1.30
CA GLY A 51 9.01 -6.71 -0.15
C GLY A 51 8.09 -5.73 -0.90
N ILE A 52 6.80 -5.72 -0.57
CA ILE A 52 5.81 -4.81 -1.17
C ILE A 52 6.16 -3.35 -0.88
N LEU A 53 6.52 -3.02 0.36
CA LEU A 53 6.93 -1.66 0.75
C LEU A 53 8.18 -1.19 0.00
N ASN A 54 9.13 -2.10 -0.26
CA ASN A 54 10.31 -1.77 -1.06
C ASN A 54 9.94 -1.43 -2.53
N LEU A 55 9.01 -2.18 -3.13
CA LEU A 55 8.50 -1.87 -4.48
C LEU A 55 7.81 -0.50 -4.52
N ILE A 56 6.97 -0.21 -3.51
CA ILE A 56 6.33 1.11 -3.37
C ILE A 56 7.38 2.22 -3.31
N ASN A 57 8.41 2.05 -2.47
CA ASN A 57 9.47 3.04 -2.32
C ASN A 57 10.22 3.31 -3.64
N ILE A 58 10.48 2.27 -4.44
CA ILE A 58 11.11 2.39 -5.76
C ILE A 58 10.20 3.17 -6.73
N ALA A 59 8.91 2.83 -6.80
CA ALA A 59 7.95 3.49 -7.67
C ALA A 59 7.79 4.98 -7.30
N LEU A 60 7.63 5.29 -6.02
CA LEU A 60 7.52 6.67 -5.55
C LEU A 60 8.81 7.47 -5.74
N GLY A 61 9.98 6.87 -5.47
CA GLY A 61 11.28 7.50 -5.67
C GLY A 61 11.58 7.85 -7.13
N SER A 62 11.05 7.05 -8.06
CA SER A 62 11.11 7.32 -9.52
C SER A 62 9.95 8.18 -10.05
N LYS A 63 8.97 8.52 -9.19
CA LYS A 63 7.71 9.19 -9.55
C LYS A 63 6.89 8.42 -10.59
N ASP A 64 7.05 7.11 -10.65
CA ASP A 64 6.24 6.24 -11.49
C ASP A 64 4.92 5.92 -10.78
N TYR A 65 3.97 6.84 -10.92
CA TYR A 65 2.67 6.74 -10.26
C TYR A 65 1.78 5.63 -10.85
N LEU A 66 2.03 5.20 -12.09
CA LEU A 66 1.33 4.08 -12.69
C LEU A 66 1.81 2.76 -12.07
N LEU A 67 3.13 2.57 -11.98
CA LEU A 67 3.70 1.42 -11.29
C LEU A 67 3.29 1.39 -9.81
N TYR A 68 3.28 2.55 -9.14
CA TYR A 68 2.79 2.64 -7.77
C TYR A 68 1.35 2.13 -7.65
N ASN A 69 0.46 2.55 -8.55
CA ASN A 69 -0.93 2.11 -8.60
C ASN A 69 -1.05 0.58 -8.84
N ASP A 70 -0.24 0.03 -9.74
CA ASP A 70 -0.21 -1.41 -10.00
C ASP A 70 0.26 -2.20 -8.76
N ILE A 71 1.28 -1.74 -8.05
CA ILE A 71 1.75 -2.37 -6.81
C ILE A 71 0.65 -2.35 -5.75
N LEU A 72 -0.05 -1.22 -5.60
CA LEU A 72 -1.18 -1.13 -4.68
C LEU A 72 -2.28 -2.15 -5.03
N GLN A 73 -2.65 -2.24 -6.30
CA GLN A 73 -3.74 -3.10 -6.79
C GLN A 73 -3.42 -4.59 -6.70
N TYR A 74 -2.24 -4.98 -7.18
CA TYR A 74 -1.93 -6.38 -7.47
C TYR A 74 -0.99 -7.03 -6.46
N GLU A 75 -0.30 -6.25 -5.65
CA GLU A 75 0.58 -6.78 -4.59
C GLU A 75 0.01 -6.50 -3.20
N LEU A 76 -0.26 -5.23 -2.88
CA LEU A 76 -0.66 -4.83 -1.53
C LEU A 76 -2.09 -5.26 -1.19
N LYS A 77 -3.06 -4.96 -2.05
CA LYS A 77 -4.47 -5.28 -1.79
C LYS A 77 -4.69 -6.81 -1.61
N PRO A 78 -4.18 -7.70 -2.48
CA PRO A 78 -4.32 -9.14 -2.28
C PRO A 78 -3.63 -9.67 -1.02
N PHE A 79 -2.48 -9.08 -0.65
CA PHE A 79 -1.82 -9.38 0.62
C PHE A 79 -2.74 -9.05 1.81
N LEU A 80 -3.34 -7.85 1.83
CA LEU A 80 -4.23 -7.40 2.89
C LEU A 80 -5.52 -8.24 2.98
N GLU A 81 -6.07 -8.66 1.84
CA GLU A 81 -7.24 -9.54 1.78
C GLU A 81 -6.92 -10.95 2.31
N THR A 82 -5.71 -11.46 2.05
CA THR A 82 -5.30 -12.78 2.53
C THR A 82 -5.12 -12.78 4.05
N GLU A 83 -4.40 -11.79 4.58
CA GLU A 83 -4.17 -11.68 6.02
C GLU A 83 -5.43 -11.22 6.77
N GLY A 84 -6.36 -10.52 6.11
CA GLY A 84 -7.60 -9.99 6.71
C GLY A 84 -8.71 -11.02 6.88
N ASN A 85 -8.56 -12.18 6.24
CA ASN A 85 -9.44 -13.34 6.37
C ASN A 85 -8.90 -14.38 7.38
N VAL A 86 -7.86 -14.04 8.14
CA VAL A 86 -7.31 -14.84 9.25
C VAL A 86 -7.79 -14.31 10.59
#